data_AF-A0A382EXQ4-F1
#
_entry.id   AF-A0A382EXQ4-F1
#
_cell.length_a   1.000
_cell.length_b   1.000
_cell.length_c   1.000
_cell.angle_alpha   90.00
_cell.angle_beta   90.00
_cell.angle_gamma   90.00
#
_symmetry.space_group_name_H-M   'P 1'
#
loop_
_entity.id
_entity.type
_entity.pdbx_description
1 polymer ?
#
loop_
_entity_poly.entity_id
_entity_poly.type
_entity_poly.pdbx_seq_one_letter_code
_entity_poly.pdbx_strand_id
1 'polypeptide(L)' 'VVNSLEPEFKDRVTFLVANLATQEGRIFAEMNNSDKVTLLFFKPDGSRIHKLTGIQDVDFLRKVFTRVFKLGG' A
#
# COMPACT_ATOMS: atom_id res chain seq x y z
N VAL A 1 -8.90 -3.97 -7.21
CA VAL A 1 -7.84 -3.31 -8.03
C VAL A 1 -6.44 -3.62 -7.51
N VAL A 2 -6.15 -3.51 -6.21
CA VAL A 2 -4.82 -3.88 -5.68
C VAL A 2 -4.58 -5.39 -5.75
N ASN A 3 -5.58 -6.21 -5.40
CA ASN A 3 -5.47 -7.68 -5.44
C ASN A 3 -5.11 -8.24 -6.82
N SER A 4 -5.40 -7.52 -7.92
CA SER A 4 -5.00 -7.96 -9.26
C SER A 4 -3.52 -7.71 -9.57
N LEU A 5 -2.84 -6.82 -8.82
CA LEU A 5 -1.40 -6.58 -8.91
C LEU A 5 -0.59 -7.45 -7.97
N GLU A 6 -1.21 -8.00 -6.92
CA GLU A 6 -0.52 -8.83 -5.95
C GLU A 6 0.30 -9.97 -6.58
N PRO A 7 -0.19 -10.74 -7.58
CA PRO A 7 0.62 -11.78 -8.22
C PRO A 7 1.89 -11.27 -8.92
N GLU A 8 1.90 -10.03 -9.40
CA GLU A 8 3.03 -9.41 -10.13
C GLU A 8 4.15 -8.93 -9.16
N PHE A 9 3.77 -8.62 -7.92
CA PHE A 9 4.67 -7.99 -6.94
C PHE A 9 4.92 -8.84 -5.69
N LYS A 10 4.16 -9.90 -5.43
CA LYS A 10 4.25 -10.71 -4.19
C LYS A 10 5.64 -11.25 -3.87
N ASP A 11 6.48 -11.50 -4.88
CA ASP A 11 7.84 -12.01 -4.67
C ASP A 11 8.82 -10.91 -4.21
N ARG A 12 8.40 -9.63 -4.30
CA ARG A 12 9.23 -8.44 -4.03
C ARG A 12 8.61 -7.49 -2.99
N VAL A 13 7.31 -7.57 -2.79
CA VAL A 13 6.51 -6.68 -1.94
C VAL A 13 5.54 -7.51 -1.11
N THR A 14 5.57 -7.31 0.19
CA THR A 14 4.58 -7.88 1.11
C THR A 14 3.34 -7.00 1.16
N PHE A 15 2.17 -7.59 0.96
CA PHE A 15 0.89 -6.91 1.07
C PHE A 15 0.28 -7.19 2.45
N LEU A 16 -0.09 -6.14 3.16
CA LEU A 16 -0.79 -6.22 4.45
C LEU A 16 -2.07 -5.41 4.37
N VAL A 17 -3.16 -5.94 4.94
CA VAL A 17 -4.47 -5.28 4.96
C VAL A 17 -4.81 -4.85 6.38
N ALA A 18 -4.89 -3.53 6.59
CA ALA A 18 -5.45 -2.96 7.81
C ALA A 18 -6.98 -2.88 7.68
N ASN A 19 -7.69 -3.80 8.33
CA ASN A 19 -9.15 -3.84 8.30
C ASN A 19 -9.75 -2.78 9.25
N LEU A 20 -10.33 -1.71 8.69
CA LEU A 20 -10.93 -0.62 9.47
C LEU A 20 -12.15 -1.06 10.32
N ALA A 21 -12.71 -2.25 10.07
CA ALA A 21 -13.75 -2.82 10.93
C ALA A 21 -13.19 -3.34 12.26
N THR A 22 -11.89 -3.63 12.37
CA THR A 22 -11.24 -4.07 13.61
C THR A 22 -10.62 -2.90 14.37
N GLN A 23 -10.46 -3.05 15.68
CA GLN A 23 -9.82 -2.03 16.53
C GLN A 23 -8.37 -1.77 16.10
N GLU A 24 -7.62 -2.84 15.84
CA GLU A 24 -6.23 -2.76 15.39
C GLU A 24 -6.09 -2.00 14.06
N GLY A 25 -6.96 -2.29 13.09
CA GLY A 25 -6.95 -1.59 11.81
C GLY A 25 -7.30 -0.10 11.94
N ARG A 26 -8.24 0.26 12.83
CA ARG A 26 -8.54 1.67 13.13
C ARG A 26 -7.36 2.39 13.78
N ILE A 27 -6.74 1.79 14.79
CA ILE A 27 -5.56 2.36 15.45
C ILE A 27 -4.44 2.57 14.42
N PHE A 28 -4.16 1.57 13.58
CA PHE A 28 -3.15 1.68 12.54
C PHE A 28 -3.46 2.80 11.53
N ALA A 29 -4.73 2.94 11.15
CA ALA A 29 -5.19 3.99 10.24
C ALA A 29 -5.05 5.38 10.85
N GLU A 30 -5.42 5.56 12.13
CA GLU A 30 -5.25 6.81 12.88
C GLU A 30 -3.78 7.20 13.00
N MET A 31 -2.90 6.27 13.40
CA MET A 31 -1.45 6.49 13.46
C MET A 31 -0.86 6.93 12.11
N ASN A 32 -1.53 6.58 11.01
CA ASN A 32 -1.12 6.92 9.65
C ASN A 32 -1.97 8.02 9.00
N ASN A 33 -2.80 8.73 9.77
CA ASN A 33 -3.71 9.79 9.31
C ASN A 33 -4.56 9.36 8.10
N SER A 34 -5.02 8.11 8.05
CA SER A 34 -5.69 7.51 6.90
C SER A 34 -7.16 7.22 7.21
N ASP A 35 -8.00 8.25 7.08
CA ASP A 35 -9.45 8.22 7.32
C ASP A 35 -10.27 7.60 6.16
N LYS A 36 -9.63 7.38 5.01
CA LYS A 36 -10.21 6.82 3.78
C LYS A 36 -9.41 5.62 3.29
N VAL A 37 -9.96 4.89 2.32
CA VAL A 37 -9.23 3.85 1.59
C VAL A 37 -7.91 4.42 1.06
N THR A 38 -6.81 3.87 1.57
CA THR A 38 -5.46 4.40 1.39
C THR A 38 -4.48 3.26 1.23
N LEU A 39 -3.52 3.42 0.32
CA LEU A 39 -2.33 2.58 0.25
C LEU A 39 -1.17 3.28 0.96
N LEU A 40 -0.55 2.55 1.87
CA LEU A 40 0.63 2.98 2.60
C LEU A 40 1.80 2.10 2.17
N PHE A 41 2.92 2.74 1.85
CA PHE A 41 4.11 2.07 1.35
C PHE A 41 5.20 2.21 2.40
N PHE A 42 5.85 1.11 2.73
CA PHE A 42 6.87 1.04 3.78
C PHE A 42 8.15 0.42 3.25
N LYS A 43 9.28 0.82 3.83
CA LYS A 43 10.55 0.08 3.72
C LYS A 43 10.53 -1.15 4.63
N PRO A 44 11.47 -2.09 4.45
CA PRO A 44 11.66 -3.22 5.36
C PRO A 44 11.91 -2.83 6.82
N ASP A 45 12.45 -1.62 7.07
CA ASP A 45 12.68 -1.08 8.41
C ASP A 45 11.41 -0.51 9.09
N GLY A 46 10.25 -0.58 8.41
CA GLY A 46 8.98 -0.06 8.90
C GLY A 46 8.78 1.45 8.68
N SER A 47 9.74 2.17 8.11
CA SER A 47 9.57 3.58 7.77
C SER A 47 8.65 3.75 6.56
N ARG A 48 7.67 4.66 6.67
CA ARG A 48 6.74 4.97 5.58
C ARG A 48 7.43 5.80 4.51
N ILE A 49 7.35 5.35 3.26
CA ILE A 49 7.93 6.03 2.09
C ILE A 49 6.91 6.75 1.24
N HIS A 50 5.66 6.28 1.22
CA HIS A 50 4.62 6.91 0.41
C HIS A 50 3.22 6.64 0.98
N LYS A 51 2.27 7.49 0.60
CA LYS A 51 0.85 7.37 0.92
C LYS A 51 0.05 7.79 -0.30
N LEU A 52 -0.89 6.95 -0.71
CA LEU A 52 -1.77 7.18 -1.85
C LEU A 52 -3.22 6.99 -1.40
N THR A 53 -3.99 8.07 -1.42
CA THR A 53 -5.39 8.06 -0.95
C THR A 53 -6.34 7.97 -2.13
N GLY A 54 -7.46 7.27 -1.94
CA GLY A 54 -8.49 7.10 -2.96
C GLY A 54 -8.28 5.90 -3.87
N ILE A 55 -9.31 5.59 -4.65
CA ILE A 55 -9.29 4.48 -5.61
C ILE A 55 -8.56 4.96 -6.87
N GLN A 56 -7.61 4.18 -7.33
CA GLN A 56 -6.82 4.43 -8.54
C GLN A 56 -6.98 3.25 -9.50
N ASP A 57 -6.76 3.47 -10.79
CA ASP A 57 -6.74 2.40 -11.78
C ASP A 57 -5.49 1.52 -11.67
N VAL A 58 -5.57 0.33 -12.27
CA VAL A 58 -4.54 -0.71 -12.15
C VAL A 58 -3.21 -0.32 -12.80
N ASP A 59 -3.23 0.42 -13.91
CA ASP A 59 -2.04 0.80 -14.66
C ASP A 59 -1.28 1.93 -13.96
N PHE A 60 -2.02 2.87 -13.35
CA PHE A 60 -1.46 3.88 -12.46
C PHE A 60 -0.80 3.22 -11.26
N LEU A 61 -1.49 2.30 -10.57
CA LEU A 61 -0.94 1.61 -9.41
C LEU A 61 0.32 0.82 -9.75
N ARG A 62 0.36 0.12 -10.90
CA ARG A 62 1.56 -0.60 -11.34
C ARG A 62 2.77 0.34 -11.48
N LYS A 63 2.59 1.51 -12.11
CA LYS A 63 3.65 2.52 -12.24
C LYS A 63 4.12 3.05 -10.89
N VAL A 64 3.19 3.27 -9.95
CA VAL A 64 3.52 3.71 -8.59
C VAL A 64 4.35 2.65 -7.87
N PHE A 65 3.97 1.38 -7.92
CA PHE A 65 4.69 0.28 -7.25
C PHE A 65 6.13 0.17 -7.77
N THR A 66 6.30 0.16 -9.09
CA THR A 66 7.62 0.09 -9.72
C THR A 66 8.49 1.28 -9.33
N ARG A 67 7.92 2.50 -9.29
CA ARG A 67 8.66 3.72 -8.94
C ARG A 67 9.02 3.79 -7.46
N VAL A 68 8.05 3.55 -6.58
CA VAL A 68 8.21 3.72 -5.12
C VAL A 68 9.20 2.69 -4.57
N PHE A 69 9.11 1.44 -5.03
CA PHE A 69 10.00 0.36 -4.60
C PHE A 69 11.26 0.24 -5.47
N LYS A 70 11.45 1.12 -6.46
CA LYS A 70 12.58 1.08 -7.42
C LYS A 70 12.77 -0.31 -8.04
N LEU A 71 11.67 -0.92 -8.47
CA LEU A 71 11.64 -2.29 -9.02
C LEU A 71 11.92 -2.33 -10.53
N GLY A 72 12.16 -1.17 -11.15
CA GLY A 72 12.66 -1.08 -12.51
C GLY A 72 14.18 -1.24 -12.50
N GLY A 73 14.67 -2.22 -13.26
CA GLY A 73 16.06 -2.28 -13.71
C GLY A 73 16.33 -1.25 -14.80
#